data_AF-A0A091BRY8-F1
#
_entry.id   AF-A0A091BRY8-F1
#
_cell.length_a   1.000
_cell.length_b   1.000
_cell.length_c   1.000
_cell.angle_alpha   90.00
_cell.angle_beta   90.00
_cell.angle_gamma   90.00
#
_symmetry.space_group_name_H-M   'P 1'
#
loop_
_entity.id
_entity.type
_entity.pdbx_description
1 polymer ?
#
loop_
_entity_poly.entity_id
_entity_poly.type
_entity_poly.pdbx_seq_one_letter_code
_entity_poly.pdbx_strand_id
1 'polypeptide(L)'
;MPVESDLEAHAIAFFSRHAGLVAIHAQPFTLRYADDQGVHRYTPDFLVVYDRVTRAIVRLGFRRWTVVEIKSKSFLDRDPDAVSRRLAAVRRLLGFATVVLTECQLRTGRARP
;
A
#
# COMPACT_ATOMS: atom_id res chain seq x y z
N MET A 1 9.12 12.63 7.21
CA MET A 1 8.20 11.54 7.60
C MET A 1 9.00 10.58 8.47
N PRO A 2 8.56 10.22 9.68
CA PRO A 2 9.15 9.10 10.40
C PRO A 2 8.95 7.83 9.56
N VAL A 3 9.97 6.97 9.54
CA VAL A 3 9.98 5.70 8.83
C VAL A 3 10.16 4.62 9.89
N GLU A 4 9.28 3.64 9.95
CA GLU A 4 9.30 2.60 10.98
C GLU A 4 10.17 1.40 10.58
N SER A 5 10.54 1.30 9.30
CA SER A 5 11.40 0.22 8.78
C SER A 5 12.22 0.63 7.55
N ASP A 6 13.38 -0.01 7.34
CA ASP A 6 14.18 0.18 6.12
C ASP A 6 13.38 -0.09 4.84
N LEU A 7 12.38 -0.99 4.91
CA LEU A 7 11.53 -1.33 3.78
C LEU A 7 10.58 -0.17 3.41
N GLU A 8 10.09 0.57 4.39
CA GLU A 8 9.32 1.79 4.18
C GLU A 8 10.17 2.93 3.60
N ALA A 9 11.42 3.09 4.06
CA ALA A 9 12.35 4.06 3.44
C ALA A 9 12.57 3.74 1.95
N HIS A 10 12.77 2.47 1.62
CA HIS A 10 12.87 2.02 0.24
C HIS A 10 11.59 2.26 -0.55
N ALA A 11 10.42 2.10 0.07
CA ALA A 11 9.13 2.38 -0.57
C ALA A 11 8.98 3.87 -0.92
N ILE A 12 9.36 4.78 -0.01
CA ILE A 12 9.35 6.23 -0.27
C ILE A 12 10.26 6.57 -1.45
N ALA A 13 11.50 6.05 -1.45
CA ALA A 13 12.44 6.24 -2.54
C ALA A 13 11.90 5.67 -3.86
N PHE A 14 11.23 4.53 -3.82
CA PHE A 14 10.60 3.90 -4.96
C PHE A 14 9.49 4.79 -5.56
N PHE A 15 8.54 5.26 -4.75
CA PHE A 15 7.44 6.14 -5.22
C PHE A 15 7.96 7.43 -5.84
N SER A 16 8.99 8.01 -5.22
CA SER A 16 9.60 9.29 -5.61
C SER A 16 10.27 9.25 -6.99
N ARG A 17 10.59 8.05 -7.50
CA ARG A 17 11.16 7.87 -8.85
C ARG A 17 10.12 7.92 -9.96
N HIS A 18 8.83 7.87 -9.64
CA HIS A 18 7.76 7.89 -10.62
C HIS A 18 7.21 9.31 -10.81
N ALA A 19 7.13 9.74 -12.07
CA ALA A 19 6.57 11.03 -12.43
C ALA A 19 5.10 11.17 -11.99
N GLY A 20 4.72 12.39 -11.61
CA GLY A 20 3.37 12.73 -11.16
C GLY A 20 3.09 12.46 -9.69
N LEU A 21 4.11 12.11 -8.89
CA LEU A 21 3.94 11.98 -7.45
C LEU A 21 3.66 13.37 -6.84
N VAL A 22 2.59 13.47 -6.07
CA VAL A 22 2.18 14.70 -5.38
C VAL A 22 2.46 14.60 -3.89
N ALA A 23 2.07 13.49 -3.27
CA ALA A 23 2.17 13.32 -1.84
C ALA A 23 2.34 11.85 -1.44
N ILE A 24 3.03 11.66 -0.31
CA ILE A 24 3.09 10.40 0.43
C ILE A 24 2.73 10.74 1.87
N HIS A 25 1.68 10.13 2.40
CA HIS A 25 1.28 10.26 3.80
C HIS A 25 1.56 8.95 4.51
N ALA A 26 2.45 8.95 5.50
CA ALA A 26 2.66 7.81 6.39
C ALA A 26 1.52 7.70 7.39
N GLN A 27 1.05 6.48 7.66
CA GLN A 27 -0.02 6.19 8.63
C GLN A 27 -1.22 7.16 8.53
N PRO A 28 -1.80 7.31 7.32
CA PRO A 28 -2.65 8.45 6.97
C PRO A 28 -3.95 8.52 7.76
N PHE A 29 -4.44 7.38 8.25
CA PHE A 29 -5.66 7.26 9.03
C PHE A 29 -5.71 5.92 9.75
N THR A 30 -6.56 5.81 10.75
CA THR A 30 -6.97 4.54 11.36
C THR A 30 -8.41 4.23 10.95
N LEU A 31 -8.62 3.06 10.34
CA LEU A 31 -9.93 2.49 10.07
C LEU A 31 -10.37 1.58 11.22
N ARG A 32 -11.61 1.73 11.67
CA ARG A 32 -12.29 0.75 12.52
C ARG A 32 -13.37 0.08 11.68
N TYR A 33 -13.36 -1.25 11.59
CA TYR A 33 -14.33 -1.99 10.78
C TYR A 33 -14.70 -3.31 11.46
N ALA A 34 -15.86 -3.85 11.10
CA ALA A 34 -16.30 -5.16 11.53
C ALA A 34 -16.37 -6.12 10.32
N ASP A 35 -16.01 -7.37 10.57
CA ASP A 35 -16.22 -8.52 9.69
C ASP A 35 -16.65 -9.75 10.51
N ASP A 36 -16.75 -10.92 9.86
CA ASP A 36 -17.18 -12.16 10.51
C ASP A 36 -16.24 -12.64 11.64
N GLN A 37 -15.03 -12.07 11.73
CA GLN A 37 -14.04 -12.36 12.77
C GLN A 37 -14.07 -11.33 13.93
N GLY A 38 -14.95 -10.33 13.87
CA GLY A 38 -15.16 -9.35 14.92
C GLY A 38 -14.83 -7.92 14.52
N VAL A 39 -14.49 -7.09 15.51
CA VAL A 39 -14.18 -5.67 15.33
C VAL A 39 -12.66 -5.48 15.27
N HIS A 40 -12.20 -4.83 14.21
CA HIS A 40 -10.80 -4.64 13.90
C HIS A 40 -10.42 -3.16 13.86
N ARG A 41 -9.14 -2.91 14.09
CA ARG A 41 -8.50 -1.60 13.88
C ARG A 41 -7.34 -1.79 12.90
N TYR A 42 -7.27 -0.93 11.88
CA TYR A 42 -6.24 -0.99 10.85
C TYR A 42 -5.74 0.41 10.51
N THR A 43 -4.42 0.59 10.53
CA THR A 43 -3.74 1.80 10.03
C THR A 43 -2.85 1.35 8.88
N PRO A 44 -3.04 1.88 7.65
CA PRO A 44 -2.16 1.54 6.54
C PRO A 44 -0.78 2.18 6.68
N ASP A 45 0.23 1.59 6.05
CA ASP A 45 1.57 2.15 6.07
C ASP A 45 1.63 3.49 5.32
N PHE A 46 1.02 3.57 4.12
CA PHE A 46 0.97 4.80 3.32
C PHE A 46 -0.36 5.08 2.61
N LEU A 47 -0.60 6.37 2.35
CA LEU A 47 -1.45 6.85 1.25
C LEU A 47 -0.56 7.60 0.25
N VAL A 48 -0.50 7.10 -0.98
CA VAL A 48 0.28 7.69 -2.08
C VAL A 48 -0.65 8.37 -3.07
N VAL A 49 -0.33 9.60 -3.43
CA VAL A 49 -1.12 10.43 -4.33
C VAL A 49 -0.32 10.78 -5.58
N TYR A 50 -0.84 10.40 -6.74
CA TYR A 50 -0.30 10.78 -8.05
C TYR A 50 -1.29 11.68 -8.78
N ASP A 51 -0.90 12.87 -9.26
CA ASP A 51 -1.75 13.68 -10.15
C ASP A 51 -1.88 13.05 -11.54
N ARG A 52 -0.82 12.36 -11.98
CA ARG A 52 -0.71 11.64 -13.23
C ARG A 52 -0.22 10.23 -12.97
N VAL A 53 -1.10 9.26 -13.19
CA VAL A 53 -0.79 7.84 -13.00
C VAL A 53 -0.17 7.28 -14.28
N THR A 54 1.16 7.12 -14.29
CA THR A 54 1.89 6.58 -15.46
C THR A 54 1.55 5.11 -15.71
N ARG A 55 1.72 4.61 -16.95
CA ARG A 55 1.51 3.18 -17.27
C ARG A 55 2.31 2.24 -16.37
N ALA A 56 3.52 2.63 -15.96
CA ALA A 56 4.37 1.84 -15.07
C ALA A 56 3.71 1.63 -13.70
N ILE A 57 3.18 2.69 -13.09
CA ILE A 57 2.54 2.59 -11.77
C ILE A 57 1.13 1.99 -11.85
N VAL A 58 0.39 2.22 -12.95
CA VAL A 58 -0.91 1.53 -13.18
C VAL A 58 -0.74 0.01 -13.18
N ARG A 59 0.35 -0.50 -13.77
CA ARG A 59 0.65 -1.95 -13.75
C ARG A 59 0.91 -2.50 -12.35
N LEU A 60 1.23 -1.65 -11.39
CA LEU A 60 1.36 -2.00 -9.97
C LEU A 60 0.04 -1.89 -9.21
N GLY A 61 -1.07 -1.55 -9.89
CA GLY A 61 -2.39 -1.39 -9.29
C GLY A 61 -2.68 0.03 -8.76
N PHE A 62 -1.79 1.00 -8.97
CA PHE A 62 -1.99 2.35 -8.48
C PHE A 62 -3.06 3.09 -9.27
N ARG A 63 -3.83 3.91 -8.54
CA ARG A 63 -4.71 4.97 -9.02
C ARG A 63 -4.26 6.31 -8.45
N ARG A 64 -5.03 7.38 -8.70
CA ARG A 64 -4.74 8.74 -8.18
C ARG A 64 -4.51 8.74 -6.67
N TRP A 65 -5.38 8.05 -5.93
CA TRP A 65 -5.28 7.86 -4.49
C TRP A 65 -5.14 6.37 -4.22
N THR A 66 -4.01 5.95 -3.67
CA THR A 66 -3.72 4.54 -3.42
C THR A 66 -3.20 4.35 -2.01
N VAL A 67 -3.90 3.53 -1.24
CA VAL A 67 -3.44 3.04 0.06
C VAL A 67 -2.45 1.91 -0.17
N VAL A 68 -1.30 1.97 0.48
CA VAL A 68 -0.23 0.98 0.31
C VAL A 68 0.09 0.34 1.65
N GLU A 69 0.14 -0.99 1.63
CA GLU A 69 0.72 -1.78 2.71
C GLU A 69 2.08 -2.32 2.26
N ILE A 70 3.07 -2.20 3.13
CA ILE A 70 4.41 -2.72 2.97
C ILE A 70 4.57 -3.93 3.89
N LYS A 71 4.87 -5.10 3.31
CA LYS A 71 5.12 -6.33 4.07
C LYS A 71 6.24 -7.13 3.43
N SER A 72 6.97 -7.89 4.23
CA SER A 72 7.94 -8.83 3.67
C SER A 72 7.23 -9.93 2.90
N LYS A 73 7.88 -10.50 1.88
CA LYS A 73 7.32 -11.66 1.18
C LYS A 73 7.06 -12.83 2.14
N SER A 74 7.99 -13.08 3.05
CA SER A 74 7.87 -14.14 4.05
C SER A 74 6.66 -13.98 4.99
N PHE A 75 6.21 -12.74 5.23
CA PHE A 75 5.00 -12.49 6.00
C PHE A 75 3.76 -12.89 5.21
N LEU A 76 3.68 -12.49 3.94
CA LEU A 76 2.56 -12.82 3.06
C LEU A 76 2.46 -14.33 2.78
N ASP A 77 3.59 -15.03 2.72
CA ASP A 77 3.60 -16.49 2.53
C ASP A 77 3.04 -17.25 3.75
N ARG A 78 3.10 -16.65 4.96
CA ARG A 78 2.58 -17.26 6.20
C ARG A 78 1.10 -17.02 6.41
N ASP A 79 0.62 -15.83 6.07
CA ASP A 79 -0.79 -15.45 6.18
C ASP A 79 -1.19 -14.54 5.00
N PRO A 80 -1.55 -15.14 3.86
CA PRO A 80 -1.86 -14.39 2.63
C PRO A 80 -3.14 -13.56 2.77
N ASP A 81 -4.03 -13.91 3.69
CA ASP A 81 -5.36 -13.31 3.79
C ASP A 81 -5.42 -12.16 4.82
N ALA A 82 -4.51 -12.12 5.80
CA ALA A 82 -4.50 -11.08 6.84
C ALA A 82 -4.49 -9.65 6.26
N VAL A 83 -3.65 -9.41 5.24
CA VAL A 83 -3.56 -8.09 4.61
C VAL A 83 -4.74 -7.86 3.66
N SER A 84 -5.16 -8.91 2.95
CA SER A 84 -6.25 -8.86 1.99
C SER A 84 -7.56 -8.41 2.62
N ARG A 85 -7.91 -8.91 3.82
CA ARG A 85 -9.12 -8.50 4.55
C ARG A 85 -9.11 -7.00 4.92
N ARG A 86 -7.99 -6.51 5.45
CA ARG A 86 -7.82 -5.10 5.84
C ARG A 86 -7.94 -4.16 4.65
N LEU A 87 -7.30 -4.51 3.53
CA LEU A 87 -7.38 -3.73 2.30
C LEU A 87 -8.75 -3.81 1.64
N ALA A 88 -9.46 -4.94 1.74
CA ALA A 88 -10.84 -5.03 1.29
C ALA A 88 -11.75 -4.06 2.07
N ALA A 89 -11.54 -3.92 3.39
CA ALA A 89 -12.26 -2.93 4.19
C ALA A 89 -11.98 -1.49 3.74
N VAL A 90 -10.73 -1.15 3.41
CA VAL A 90 -10.37 0.17 2.84
C VAL A 90 -11.10 0.42 1.53
N ARG A 91 -11.08 -0.53 0.58
CA ARG A 91 -11.78 -0.38 -0.70
C ARG A 91 -13.27 -0.17 -0.49
N ARG A 92 -13.89 -0.99 0.38
CA ARG A 92 -15.33 -0.96 0.63
C ARG A 92 -15.78 0.32 1.32
N LEU A 93 -15.06 0.78 2.33
CA LEU A 93 -15.49 1.87 3.21
C LEU A 93 -15.02 3.25 2.72
N LEU A 94 -13.85 3.32 2.09
CA LEU A 94 -13.24 4.59 1.68
C LEU A 94 -13.13 4.75 0.15
N GLY A 95 -13.35 3.68 -0.62
CA GLY A 95 -13.27 3.73 -2.08
C GLY A 95 -11.85 3.87 -2.65
N PHE A 96 -10.81 3.81 -1.82
CA PHE A 96 -9.43 3.92 -2.28
C PHE A 96 -8.95 2.65 -2.98
N ALA A 97 -8.12 2.83 -4.01
CA ALA A 97 -7.31 1.74 -4.53
C ALA A 97 -6.34 1.28 -3.44
N THR A 98 -5.98 -0.01 -3.45
CA THR A 98 -5.05 -0.56 -2.47
C THR A 98 -4.00 -1.41 -3.14
N VAL A 99 -2.76 -1.33 -2.68
CA VAL A 99 -1.66 -2.16 -3.18
C VAL A 99 -0.88 -2.73 -1.99
N VAL A 100 -0.42 -3.97 -2.10
CA VAL A 100 0.59 -4.54 -1.21
C VAL A 100 1.91 -4.59 -1.97
N LEU A 101 2.96 -4.02 -1.39
CA LEU A 101 4.32 -4.13 -1.92
C LEU A 101 5.21 -4.90 -0.97
N THR A 102 6.11 -5.70 -1.55
CA THR A 102 7.19 -6.35 -0.82
C THR A 102 8.54 -5.87 -1.34
N GLU A 103 9.61 -6.27 -0.66
CA GLU A 103 10.99 -6.05 -1.07
C GLU A 103 11.26 -6.47 -2.52
N CYS A 104 10.53 -7.45 -3.06
CA CYS A 104 10.69 -7.89 -4.44
C CYS A 104 10.25 -6.82 -5.44
N GLN A 105 9.08 -6.20 -5.24
CA GLN A 105 8.57 -5.15 -6.13
C GLN A 105 9.40 -3.87 -5.97
N LEU A 106 9.80 -3.52 -4.74
CA LEU A 106 10.57 -2.31 -4.46
C LEU A 106 11.97 -2.34 -5.11
N ARG A 107 12.59 -3.52 -5.22
CA ARG A 107 13.90 -3.67 -5.89
C ARG A 107 13.81 -3.69 -7.42
N THR A 108 12.74 -4.23 -7.98
CA THR A 108 12.63 -4.49 -9.43
C THR A 108 11.81 -3.46 -10.19
N GLY A 109 10.94 -2.71 -9.51
CA GLY A 109 9.98 -1.79 -10.10
C GLY A 109 8.94 -2.45 -11.01
N ARG A 110 8.68 -3.76 -10.83
CA ARG A 110 7.67 -4.51 -11.57
C ARG A 110 6.71 -5.22 -10.62
N ALA A 111 5.42 -5.26 -10.98
CA ALA A 111 4.48 -6.21 -10.39
C ALA A 111 4.77 -7.58 -11.00
N ARG A 112 4.64 -8.63 -10.19
CA ARG A 112 4.76 -10.01 -10.68
C ARG A 112 3.65 -10.24 -11.73
N PRO A 113 3.95 -10.90 -12.86
CA PRO A 113 2.93 -11.26 -13.86
C PRO A 113 1.85 -12.17 -13.25
#